data_AF-A0A2D4SQU3-F1
#
_entry.id   AF-A0A2D4SQU3-F1
#
_cell.length_a   1.000
_cell.length_b   1.000
_cell.length_c   1.000
_cell.angle_alpha   90.00
_cell.angle_beta   90.00
_cell.angle_gamma   90.00
#
_symmetry.space_group_name_H-M   'P 1'
#
loop_
_entity.id
_entity.type
_entity.pdbx_description
1 polymer ?
#
loop_
_entity_poly.entity_id
_entity_poly.type
_entity_poly.pdbx_seq_one_letter_code
_entity_poly.pdbx_strand_id
1 'polypeptide(L)'
;MKYKSFQKFSIVEVSQRLDIQPQQLARHLGHSTGIPSRLRFDEADVEKIYVEMGLKTWWEPNIQYAVQDENPNRRLIREFATRMLNNGLTQPQRSDTLLRGIGGQKKALLRTFLNELVKLGVLFSQGSISSVNLRLEPNNKIVLEQIASDIRYPPSILALWEG
;
A
#
# COMPACT_ATOMS: atom_id res chain seq x y z
N MET A 1 26.24 21.04 14.36
CA MET A 1 26.27 19.61 14.73
C MET A 1 24.95 19.32 15.46
N LYS A 2 23.93 18.77 14.78
CA LYS A 2 22.65 18.44 15.45
C LYS A 2 22.87 17.20 16.30
N TYR A 3 22.55 17.27 17.59
CA TYR A 3 22.62 16.13 18.52
C TYR A 3 21.84 14.94 17.94
N LYS A 4 22.50 13.78 17.77
CA LYS A 4 21.81 12.51 17.54
C LYS A 4 20.92 12.27 18.75
N SER A 5 19.61 12.22 18.54
CA SER A 5 18.66 11.97 19.63
C SER A 5 18.95 10.60 20.26
N PHE A 6 19.00 10.53 21.59
CA PHE A 6 19.11 9.28 22.34
C PHE A 6 17.80 8.47 22.34
N GLN A 7 16.80 8.89 21.56
CA GLN A 7 15.50 8.24 21.53
C GLN A 7 15.65 6.86 20.88
N LYS A 8 15.23 5.83 21.63
CA LYS A 8 15.18 4.46 21.15
C LYS A 8 13.72 4.05 21.00
N PHE A 9 13.40 3.43 19.88
CA PHE A 9 12.08 2.96 19.50
C PHE A 9 11.98 1.45 19.71
N SER A 10 10.83 0.99 20.15
CA SER A 10 10.40 -0.41 20.17
C SER A 10 9.99 -0.89 18.77
N ILE A 11 9.87 -2.21 18.58
CA ILE A 11 9.32 -2.80 17.35
C ILE A 11 7.97 -2.17 16.99
N VAL A 12 7.11 -1.94 17.98
CA VAL A 12 5.76 -1.39 17.75
C VAL A 12 5.84 0.04 17.21
N GLU A 13 6.67 0.88 17.82
CA GLU A 13 6.87 2.27 17.37
C GLU A 13 7.51 2.35 15.98
N VAL A 14 8.51 1.50 15.70
CA VAL A 14 9.11 1.41 14.38
C VAL A 14 8.09 0.94 13.35
N SER A 15 7.26 -0.06 13.68
CA SER A 15 6.25 -0.59 12.76
C SER A 15 5.18 0.45 12.43
N GLN A 16 4.76 1.25 13.41
CA GLN A 16 3.83 2.35 13.20
C GLN A 16 4.42 3.43 12.29
N ARG A 17 5.67 3.84 12.53
CA ARG A 17 6.38 4.81 11.67
C ARG A 17 6.56 4.30 10.25
N LEU A 18 6.88 3.02 10.13
CA LEU A 18 7.01 2.31 8.87
C LEU A 18 5.66 1.80 8.35
N ASP A 19 4.50 2.24 8.82
CA ASP A 19 3.15 1.80 8.38
C ASP A 19 3.09 0.30 7.94
N ILE A 20 3.64 -0.59 8.77
CA ILE A 20 3.67 -2.05 8.58
C ILE A 20 3.19 -2.74 9.86
N GLN A 21 2.83 -4.01 9.74
CA GLN A 21 2.52 -4.84 10.90
C GLN A 21 3.80 -5.21 11.67
N PRO A 22 3.78 -5.23 13.01
CA PRO A 22 4.92 -5.64 13.83
C PRO A 22 5.51 -7.01 13.46
N GLN A 23 4.67 -7.95 13.04
CA GLN A 23 5.10 -9.28 12.62
C GLN A 23 5.90 -9.23 11.30
N GLN A 24 5.57 -8.32 10.39
CA GLN A 24 6.34 -8.13 9.15
C GLN A 24 7.74 -7.62 9.47
N LEU A 25 7.85 -6.66 10.39
CA LEU A 25 9.14 -6.14 10.86
C LEU A 25 9.96 -7.24 11.56
N ALA A 26 9.33 -8.00 12.46
CA ALA A 26 10.01 -9.10 13.15
C ALA A 26 10.54 -10.18 12.19
N ARG A 27 9.76 -10.54 11.16
CA ARG A 27 10.19 -11.48 10.11
C ARG A 27 11.37 -10.96 9.31
N HIS A 28 11.35 -9.67 8.94
CA HIS A 28 12.46 -9.02 8.23
C HIS A 28 13.75 -9.12 9.05
N LEU A 29 13.71 -8.67 10.31
CA LEU A 29 14.87 -8.69 11.21
C LEU A 29 15.42 -10.09 11.44
N GLY A 30 14.53 -11.08 11.61
CA GLY A 30 14.93 -12.48 11.78
C GLY A 30 15.65 -13.07 10.56
N HIS A 31 15.33 -12.59 9.34
CA HIS A 31 15.93 -13.08 8.10
C HIS A 31 17.22 -12.35 7.72
N SER A 32 17.29 -11.03 7.95
CA SER A 32 18.41 -10.19 7.52
C SER A 32 19.65 -10.30 8.41
N THR A 33 19.47 -10.50 9.72
CA THR A 33 20.56 -10.38 10.72
C THR A 33 20.59 -11.49 11.77
N GLY A 34 19.61 -12.40 11.76
CA GLY A 34 19.28 -13.20 12.94
C GLY A 34 18.55 -12.37 14.00
N ILE A 35 17.97 -13.02 15.02
CA ILE A 35 17.21 -12.33 16.08
C ILE A 35 18.15 -11.35 16.80
N PRO A 36 17.92 -10.02 16.71
CA PRO A 36 18.80 -9.05 17.33
C PRO A 36 18.83 -9.25 18.85
N SER A 37 20.00 -9.14 19.46
CA SER A 37 20.15 -9.20 20.92
C SER A 37 19.47 -8.02 21.63
N ARG A 38 19.11 -6.96 20.88
CA ARG A 38 18.40 -5.78 21.37
C ARG A 38 17.30 -5.36 20.39
N LEU A 39 16.06 -5.27 20.87
CA LEU A 39 14.89 -4.81 20.12
C LEU A 39 14.62 -3.31 20.37
N ARG A 40 15.67 -2.50 20.18
CA ARG A 40 15.67 -1.06 20.38
C ARG A 40 16.38 -0.38 19.21
N PHE A 41 15.64 0.43 18.48
CA PHE A 41 16.07 1.02 17.21
C PHE A 41 16.25 2.53 17.37
N ASP A 42 17.23 3.13 16.70
CA ASP A 42 17.26 4.58 16.50
C ASP A 42 16.77 4.97 15.09
N GLU A 43 16.78 6.27 14.79
CA GLU A 43 16.32 6.76 13.48
C GLU A 43 17.13 6.19 12.31
N ALA A 44 18.44 5.97 12.48
CA ALA A 44 19.27 5.40 11.42
C ALA A 44 18.87 3.94 11.14
N ASP A 45 18.51 3.18 12.18
CA ASP A 45 17.94 1.85 12.02
C ASP A 45 16.60 1.90 11.27
N VAL A 46 15.72 2.85 11.61
CA VAL A 46 14.41 3.00 10.94
C VAL A 46 14.58 3.30 9.45
N GLU A 47 15.46 4.25 9.10
CA GLU A 47 15.77 4.58 7.71
C GLU A 47 16.36 3.38 6.95
N LYS A 48 17.30 2.66 7.58
CA LYS A 48 17.88 1.46 7.00
C LYS A 48 16.83 0.38 6.74
N ILE A 49 15.96 0.10 7.71
CA ILE A 49 14.88 -0.88 7.58
C ILE A 49 13.90 -0.45 6.47
N TYR A 50 13.57 0.84 6.36
CA TYR A 50 12.72 1.37 5.30
C TYR A 50 13.27 1.02 3.91
N VAL A 51 14.57 1.26 3.70
CA VAL A 51 15.27 0.99 2.43
C VAL A 51 15.38 -0.51 2.19
N GLU A 52 15.81 -1.30 3.17
CA GLU A 52 15.96 -2.76 3.05
C GLU A 52 14.64 -3.46 2.74
N MET A 53 13.54 -3.01 3.35
CA MET A 53 12.20 -3.53 3.08
C MET A 53 11.62 -3.02 1.75
N GLY A 54 12.32 -2.13 1.05
CA GLY A 54 11.89 -1.53 -0.22
C GLY A 54 10.57 -0.78 -0.09
N LEU A 55 10.30 -0.18 1.08
CA LEU A 55 9.05 0.53 1.32
C LEU A 55 8.98 1.79 0.46
N LYS A 56 7.81 2.05 -0.12
CA LYS A 56 7.54 3.27 -0.90
C LYS A 56 6.22 3.87 -0.49
N THR A 57 6.19 5.18 -0.32
CA THR A 57 4.95 5.91 -0.03
C THR A 57 4.20 6.18 -1.33
N TRP A 58 2.98 5.68 -1.44
CA TRP A 58 2.14 5.83 -2.65
C TRP A 58 1.18 7.02 -2.54
N TRP A 59 0.80 7.37 -1.31
CA TRP A 59 -0.06 8.50 -0.99
C TRP A 59 0.71 9.55 -0.19
N GLU A 60 1.02 10.68 -0.82
CA GLU A 60 1.62 11.82 -0.15
C GLU A 60 0.59 12.58 0.71
N PRO A 61 1.03 13.16 1.85
CA PRO A 61 0.20 14.10 2.61
C PRO A 61 -0.14 15.30 1.72
N ASN A 62 -1.42 15.63 1.59
CA ASN A 62 -1.96 16.72 0.74
C ASN A 62 -2.07 16.42 -0.76
N ILE A 63 -2.22 15.15 -1.15
CA ILE A 63 -2.56 14.82 -2.55
C ILE A 63 -3.79 15.62 -3.00
N GLN A 64 -3.60 16.39 -4.07
CA GLN A 64 -4.69 16.83 -4.92
C GLN A 64 -5.05 15.66 -5.82
N TYR A 65 -6.32 15.22 -5.73
CA TYR A 65 -6.83 14.21 -6.66
C TYR A 65 -6.86 14.81 -8.06
N ALA A 66 -6.27 14.11 -9.03
CA ALA A 66 -6.37 14.51 -10.43
C ALA A 66 -7.79 14.25 -10.94
N VAL A 67 -8.45 13.22 -10.41
CA VAL A 67 -9.83 12.88 -10.73
C VAL A 67 -10.81 13.79 -9.98
N GLN A 68 -11.69 14.43 -10.73
CA GLN A 68 -12.85 15.17 -10.21
C GLN A 68 -14.09 14.27 -10.22
N ASP A 69 -14.79 14.20 -9.09
CA ASP A 69 -16.01 13.42 -8.92
C ASP A 69 -16.74 13.89 -7.66
N GLU A 70 -18.07 13.97 -7.72
CA GLU A 70 -18.92 14.41 -6.61
C GLU A 70 -18.97 13.37 -5.48
N ASN A 71 -18.92 12.08 -5.81
CA ASN A 71 -18.91 11.03 -4.81
C ASN A 71 -17.46 10.82 -4.32
N PRO A 72 -17.16 11.06 -3.04
CA PRO A 72 -15.78 11.00 -2.53
C PRO A 72 -15.17 9.59 -2.58
N ASN A 73 -15.99 8.54 -2.46
CA ASN A 73 -15.55 7.15 -2.53
C ASN A 73 -15.27 6.74 -3.97
N ARG A 74 -16.17 7.06 -4.91
CA ARG A 74 -15.97 6.85 -6.34
C ARG A 74 -14.73 7.61 -6.83
N ARG A 75 -14.57 8.88 -6.42
CA ARG A 75 -13.37 9.68 -6.70
C ARG A 75 -12.09 8.97 -6.29
N LEU A 76 -12.05 8.47 -5.05
CA LEU A 76 -10.87 7.82 -4.50
C LEU A 76 -10.54 6.52 -5.24
N ILE A 77 -11.55 5.72 -5.58
CA ILE A 77 -11.38 4.48 -6.34
C ILE A 77 -10.85 4.76 -7.74
N ARG A 78 -11.44 5.75 -8.43
CA ARG A 78 -11.00 6.19 -9.76
C ARG A 78 -9.57 6.73 -9.74
N GLU A 79 -9.26 7.61 -8.79
CA GLU A 79 -7.90 8.13 -8.60
C GLU A 79 -6.90 7.00 -8.37
N PHE A 80 -7.26 6.01 -7.55
CA PHE A 80 -6.39 4.88 -7.29
C PHE A 80 -6.19 4.01 -8.54
N ALA A 81 -7.25 3.73 -9.31
CA ALA A 81 -7.17 3.04 -10.59
C ALA A 81 -6.27 3.79 -11.59
N THR A 82 -6.42 5.11 -11.71
CA THR A 82 -5.56 5.97 -12.55
C THR A 82 -4.09 5.87 -12.11
N ARG A 83 -3.81 5.93 -10.81
CA ARG A 83 -2.44 5.77 -10.29
C ARG A 83 -1.85 4.39 -10.58
N MET A 84 -2.65 3.34 -10.48
CA MET A 84 -2.23 1.98 -10.77
C MET A 84 -1.86 1.80 -12.25
N LEU A 85 -2.61 2.45 -13.15
CA LEU A 85 -2.33 2.48 -14.59
C LEU A 85 -1.07 3.31 -14.90
N ASN A 86 -0.95 4.51 -14.33
CA ASN A 86 0.15 5.43 -14.60
C ASN A 86 1.49 4.95 -14.05
N ASN A 87 1.52 4.38 -12.84
CA ASN A 87 2.75 3.88 -12.23
C ASN A 87 3.16 2.49 -12.75
N GLY A 88 2.38 1.90 -13.67
CA GLY A 88 2.68 0.61 -14.25
C GLY A 88 2.83 -0.48 -13.20
N LEU A 89 1.70 -1.01 -12.70
CA LEU A 89 1.67 -2.29 -11.96
C LEU A 89 2.04 -3.51 -12.83
N THR A 90 2.84 -3.30 -13.88
CA THR A 90 3.42 -4.34 -14.74
C THR A 90 4.42 -5.19 -13.98
N GLN A 91 5.09 -4.61 -12.97
CA GLN A 91 5.92 -5.33 -12.02
C GLN A 91 5.17 -5.57 -10.70
N PRO A 92 5.42 -6.70 -10.01
CA PRO A 92 4.83 -6.95 -8.70
C PRO A 92 5.14 -5.83 -7.71
N GLN A 93 4.11 -5.25 -7.11
CA GLN A 93 4.22 -4.25 -6.03
C GLN A 93 3.60 -4.78 -4.76
N ARG A 94 4.18 -4.46 -3.61
CA ARG A 94 3.60 -4.87 -2.32
C ARG A 94 2.26 -4.18 -2.10
N SER A 95 1.26 -4.92 -1.63
CA SER A 95 -0.09 -4.38 -1.36
C SER A 95 -0.08 -3.31 -0.27
N ASP A 96 0.81 -3.42 0.72
CA ASP A 96 0.99 -2.41 1.77
C ASP A 96 1.58 -1.10 1.23
N THR A 97 2.43 -1.17 0.21
CA THR A 97 2.96 -0.01 -0.52
C THR A 97 1.84 0.75 -1.21
N LEU A 98 0.94 0.05 -1.92
CA LEU A 98 -0.20 0.68 -2.61
C LEU A 98 -1.15 1.44 -1.67
N LEU A 99 -1.18 1.05 -0.39
CA LEU A 99 -2.03 1.63 0.65
C LEU A 99 -1.27 2.55 1.61
N ARG A 100 0.04 2.74 1.42
CA ARG A 100 0.88 3.50 2.35
C ARG A 100 0.65 4.99 2.21
N GLY A 101 0.45 5.64 3.35
CA GLY A 101 0.15 7.07 3.42
C GLY A 101 -1.34 7.40 3.34
N ILE A 102 -2.21 6.40 3.13
CA ILE A 102 -3.65 6.56 3.29
C ILE A 102 -4.11 5.98 4.64
N GLY A 103 -4.95 6.71 5.37
CA GLY A 103 -5.43 6.34 6.70
C GLY A 103 -6.94 6.13 6.78
N GLY A 104 -7.39 5.56 7.90
CA GLY A 104 -8.80 5.48 8.29
C GLY A 104 -9.71 4.73 7.30
N GLN A 105 -10.95 5.22 7.15
CA GLN A 105 -11.97 4.63 6.27
C GLN A 105 -11.52 4.52 4.81
N LYS A 106 -10.71 5.48 4.34
CA LYS A 106 -10.15 5.46 2.98
C LYS A 106 -9.25 4.24 2.75
N LYS A 107 -8.39 3.90 3.72
CA LYS A 107 -7.53 2.70 3.66
C LYS A 107 -8.37 1.42 3.63
N ALA A 108 -9.45 1.36 4.42
CA ALA A 108 -10.37 0.23 4.42
C ALA A 108 -11.09 0.07 3.07
N LEU A 109 -11.60 1.16 2.50
CA LEU A 109 -12.24 1.18 1.19
C LEU A 109 -11.29 0.66 0.09
N LEU A 110 -10.08 1.22 0.03
CA LEU A 110 -9.10 0.80 -0.98
C LEU A 110 -8.64 -0.65 -0.79
N ARG A 111 -8.58 -1.15 0.44
CA ARG A 111 -8.30 -2.57 0.70
C ARG A 111 -9.42 -3.46 0.17
N THR A 112 -10.68 -3.11 0.40
CA THR A 112 -11.82 -3.86 -0.15
C THR A 112 -11.79 -3.82 -1.68
N PHE A 113 -11.53 -2.65 -2.26
CA PHE A 113 -11.37 -2.48 -3.71
C PHE A 113 -10.26 -3.37 -4.29
N LEU A 114 -9.07 -3.41 -3.67
CA LEU A 114 -7.99 -4.30 -4.10
C LEU A 114 -8.40 -5.78 -4.06
N ASN A 115 -9.08 -6.21 -3.00
CA ASN A 115 -9.56 -7.58 -2.89
C ASN A 115 -10.57 -7.92 -3.99
N GLU A 116 -11.47 -7.00 -4.33
CA GLU A 116 -12.40 -7.19 -5.44
C GLU A 116 -11.68 -7.27 -6.78
N LEU A 117 -10.67 -6.44 -7.03
CA LEU A 117 -9.84 -6.55 -8.24
C LEU A 117 -9.10 -7.90 -8.33
N VAL A 118 -8.66 -8.47 -7.21
CA VAL A 118 -8.07 -9.82 -7.17
C VAL A 118 -9.12 -10.88 -7.50
N LYS A 119 -10.32 -10.81 -6.90
CA LYS A 119 -11.42 -11.74 -7.18
C LYS A 119 -11.86 -11.72 -8.65
N LEU A 120 -11.86 -10.53 -9.25
CA LEU A 120 -12.19 -10.32 -10.66
C LEU A 120 -11.06 -10.71 -11.62
N GLY A 121 -9.90 -11.14 -11.10
CA GLY A 121 -8.74 -11.49 -11.91
C GLY A 121 -8.06 -10.29 -12.58
N VAL A 122 -8.38 -9.06 -12.18
CA VAL A 122 -7.71 -7.84 -12.64
C VAL A 122 -6.32 -7.74 -12.04
N LEU A 123 -6.16 -8.16 -10.79
CA LEU A 123 -4.88 -8.26 -10.11
C LEU A 123 -4.53 -9.71 -9.81
N PHE A 124 -3.28 -10.07 -10.04
CA PHE A 124 -2.71 -11.31 -9.55
C PHE A 124 -2.00 -11.09 -8.23
N SER A 125 -2.32 -11.94 -7.25
CA SER A 125 -1.78 -11.89 -5.90
C SER A 125 -0.77 -13.01 -5.70
N GLN A 126 0.44 -12.64 -5.31
CA GLN A 126 1.53 -13.55 -4.97
C GLN A 126 1.98 -13.30 -3.54
N GLY A 127 1.87 -14.31 -2.67
CA GLY A 127 2.40 -14.25 -1.31
C GLY A 127 3.93 -14.19 -1.31
N SER A 128 4.48 -13.43 -0.37
CA SER A 128 5.89 -13.43 -0.01
C SER A 128 6.04 -13.61 1.51
N ILE A 129 7.27 -13.80 1.98
CA ILE A 129 7.58 -14.03 3.40
C ILE A 129 7.03 -12.91 4.30
N SER A 130 7.11 -11.66 3.83
CA SER A 130 6.79 -10.47 4.61
C SER A 130 5.60 -9.66 4.07
N SER A 131 5.04 -9.99 2.91
CA SER A 131 3.96 -9.20 2.28
C SER A 131 3.18 -9.97 1.21
N VAL A 132 2.11 -9.36 0.70
CA VAL A 132 1.44 -9.82 -0.53
C VAL A 132 1.85 -8.88 -1.65
N ASN A 133 2.35 -9.43 -2.74
CA ASN A 133 2.64 -8.68 -3.95
C ASN A 133 1.46 -8.78 -4.93
N LEU A 134 1.15 -7.66 -5.58
CA LEU A 134 0.10 -7.53 -6.55
C LEU A 134 0.72 -7.10 -7.88
N ARG A 135 0.29 -7.71 -8.99
CA ARG A 135 0.60 -7.27 -10.35
C ARG A 135 -0.68 -7.16 -11.16
N LEU A 136 -0.71 -6.24 -12.11
CA LEU A 136 -1.81 -6.10 -13.05
C LEU A 136 -1.79 -7.27 -14.03
N GLU A 137 -2.94 -7.92 -14.20
CA GLU A 137 -3.09 -8.95 -15.22
C GLU A 137 -3.34 -8.29 -16.59
N PRO A 138 -2.48 -8.52 -17.60
CA PRO A 138 -2.57 -7.82 -18.89
C PRO A 138 -3.94 -8.00 -19.56
N ASN A 139 -4.49 -9.21 -19.49
CA ASN A 139 -5.76 -9.56 -20.15
C ASN A 139 -6.96 -8.83 -19.55
N ASN A 140 -6.86 -8.37 -18.30
CA ASN A 140 -7.95 -7.74 -17.56
C ASN A 140 -7.69 -6.26 -17.24
N LYS A 141 -6.61 -5.68 -17.80
CA LYS A 141 -6.27 -4.25 -17.67
C LYS A 141 -7.43 -3.33 -18.07
N ILE A 142 -8.21 -3.73 -19.08
CA ILE A 142 -9.35 -2.95 -19.58
C ILE A 142 -10.40 -2.66 -18.50
N VAL A 143 -10.58 -3.55 -17.52
CA VAL A 143 -11.51 -3.31 -16.40
C VAL A 143 -11.03 -2.13 -15.56
N LEU A 144 -9.73 -2.04 -15.29
CA LEU A 144 -9.15 -0.95 -14.53
C LEU A 144 -9.19 0.37 -15.31
N GLU A 145 -9.00 0.33 -16.63
CA GLU A 145 -9.14 1.49 -17.54
C GLU A 145 -10.57 2.03 -17.57
N GLN A 146 -11.57 1.14 -17.59
CA GLN A 146 -12.99 1.49 -17.55
C GLN A 146 -13.37 2.15 -16.22
N ILE A 147 -12.85 1.62 -15.10
CA ILE A 147 -13.03 2.22 -13.76
C ILE A 147 -12.39 3.61 -13.71
N ALA A 148 -11.12 3.75 -14.12
CA ALA A 148 -10.42 5.03 -14.10
C ALA A 148 -11.14 6.11 -14.94
N SER A 149 -11.70 5.70 -16.09
CA SER A 149 -12.36 6.58 -17.05
C SER A 149 -13.85 6.84 -16.78
N ASP A 150 -14.42 6.30 -15.70
CA ASP A 150 -15.86 6.40 -15.37
C ASP A 150 -16.79 5.82 -16.45
N ILE A 151 -16.34 4.79 -17.17
CA ILE A 151 -17.12 4.20 -18.28
C ILE A 151 -18.02 3.10 -17.75
N ARG A 152 -17.44 2.16 -16.99
CA ARG A 152 -18.13 0.97 -16.51
C ARG A 152 -17.46 0.44 -15.26
N TYR A 153 -18.30 -0.08 -14.37
CA TYR A 153 -17.87 -0.69 -13.12
C TYR A 153 -18.45 -2.10 -12.98
N PRO A 154 -17.67 -3.08 -12.51
CA PRO A 154 -18.20 -4.35 -12.07
C PRO A 154 -19.20 -4.15 -10.91
N PRO A 155 -20.27 -4.97 -10.79
CA PRO A 155 -21.27 -4.82 -9.73
C PRO A 155 -20.70 -4.81 -8.31
N SER A 156 -19.69 -5.65 -8.03
CA SER A 156 -19.06 -5.68 -6.70
C SER A 156 -18.26 -4.43 -6.38
N ILE A 157 -17.81 -3.69 -7.39
CA ILE A 157 -17.11 -2.42 -7.25
C ILE A 157 -18.12 -1.29 -7.04
N LEU A 158 -19.22 -1.25 -7.81
CA LEU A 158 -20.32 -0.28 -7.64
C LEU A 158 -20.85 -0.24 -6.20
N ALA A 159 -21.03 -1.42 -5.61
CA ALA A 159 -21.52 -1.57 -4.24
C ALA A 159 -20.64 -0.90 -3.17
N LEU A 160 -19.40 -0.50 -3.49
CA LEU A 160 -18.48 0.13 -2.54
C LEU A 160 -18.80 1.60 -2.24
N TRP A 161 -19.70 2.24 -3.00
CA TRP A 161 -20.10 3.64 -2.76
C TRP A 161 -21.59 3.92 -2.98
N GLU A 162 -22.36 2.90 -3.36
CA GLU A 162 -23.82 2.99 -3.50
C GLU A 162 -24.57 2.46 -2.27
N GLY A 163 -23.88 1.73 -1.37
CA GLY A 163 -24.39 1.29 -0.07
C GLY A 163 -23.98 2.22 1.06
#